data_AF-A0A023G0E3-F1
#
_entry.id   AF-A0A023G0E3-F1
#
_cell.length_a   1.000
_cell.length_b   1.000
_cell.length_c   1.000
_cell.angle_alpha   90.00
_cell.angle_beta   90.00
_cell.angle_gamma   90.00
#
_symmetry.space_group_name_H-M   'P 1'
#
loop_
_entity.id
_entity.type
_entity.pdbx_description
1 polymer ?
#
loop_
_entity_poly.entity_id
_entity_poly.type
_entity_poly.pdbx_seq_one_letter_code
_entity_poly.pdbx_strand_id
1 'polypeptide(L)'
;MTFYSTALLLVSVAAVFGATDDATPKPQCKSKDTTKTKYWMPSQGKWYRRDYYYDNVSNQCAFLGFLGCDGNGNNFPSQFDCTDHCRETRTEVSGDYKSWLDRIPANCSMTFIPGVHNGTVLRFYYNGTSKQCQPVSVMNGDAFFPSMRNCVDKCNADTKYLSRCYEAKSSGVQPENLNCTVDNAQRYTICS
;
A
#
# COMPACT_ATOMS: atom_id res chain seq x y z
N MET A 1 33.89 71.86 -6.99
CA MET A 1 32.42 71.95 -7.15
C MET A 1 32.02 70.72 -7.96
N THR A 2 31.37 69.67 -7.50
CA THR A 2 30.62 69.31 -6.29
C THR A 2 30.75 67.77 -6.17
N PHE A 3 31.11 67.25 -5.00
CA PHE A 3 31.20 65.82 -4.72
C PHE A 3 29.82 65.33 -4.27
N TYR A 4 29.20 64.38 -4.97
CA TYR A 4 28.01 63.68 -4.48
C TYR A 4 28.45 62.43 -3.71
N SER A 5 28.36 62.52 -2.39
CA SER A 5 28.46 61.39 -1.46
C SER A 5 27.09 60.73 -1.38
N THR A 6 26.93 59.50 -1.87
CA THR A 6 25.73 58.70 -1.59
C THR A 6 26.03 57.72 -0.47
N ALA A 7 25.36 57.95 0.66
CA ALA A 7 25.46 57.18 1.88
C ALA A 7 24.96 55.73 1.70
N LEU A 8 25.68 54.80 2.33
CA LEU A 8 25.28 53.40 2.48
C LEU A 8 23.98 53.29 3.31
N LEU A 9 23.01 52.54 2.81
CA LEU A 9 21.97 51.92 3.62
C LEU A 9 22.20 50.40 3.62
N LEU A 10 22.83 49.93 4.70
CA LEU A 10 22.87 48.51 5.06
C LEU A 10 21.49 48.11 5.57
N VAL A 11 20.69 47.47 4.72
CA VAL A 11 19.54 46.70 5.21
C VAL A 11 20.08 45.32 5.57
N SER A 12 20.39 45.11 6.84
CA SER A 12 20.61 43.79 7.39
C SER A 12 19.28 43.05 7.41
N VAL A 13 18.97 42.36 6.30
CA VAL A 13 18.03 41.25 6.35
C VAL A 13 18.74 40.15 7.14
N ALA A 14 18.56 40.14 8.46
CA ALA A 14 18.72 38.91 9.21
C ALA A 14 17.65 37.97 8.66
N ALA A 15 18.01 37.20 7.64
CA ALA A 15 17.28 36.00 7.31
C ALA A 15 17.34 35.14 8.57
N VAL A 16 16.23 35.12 9.31
CA VAL A 16 15.94 34.00 10.20
C VAL A 16 15.74 32.82 9.28
N PHE A 17 16.84 32.22 8.86
CA PHE A 17 16.84 30.89 8.29
C PHE A 17 16.27 30.02 9.39
N GLY A 18 15.00 29.65 9.24
CA GLY A 18 14.36 28.65 10.07
C GLY A 18 15.27 27.44 10.16
N ALA A 19 15.43 26.94 11.38
CA ALA A 19 16.26 25.81 11.73
C ALA A 19 16.26 24.73 10.64
N THR A 20 17.44 24.45 10.08
CA THR A 20 17.71 23.17 9.45
C THR A 20 17.89 22.16 10.57
N ASP A 21 16.85 21.46 11.01
CA ASP A 21 17.03 20.31 11.91
C ASP A 21 15.91 19.26 11.72
N ASP A 22 16.36 18.10 11.24
CA ASP A 22 15.76 16.75 11.37
C ASP A 22 14.43 16.43 10.65
N ALA A 23 14.52 16.21 9.33
CA ALA A 23 13.52 15.38 8.65
C ALA A 23 13.68 13.94 9.14
N THR A 24 12.82 13.51 10.08
CA THR A 24 12.79 12.14 10.61
C THR A 24 12.97 11.12 9.48
N PRO A 25 14.00 10.26 9.52
CA PRO A 25 14.30 9.36 8.43
C PRO A 25 13.13 8.39 8.21
N LYS A 26 12.86 8.05 6.95
CA LYS A 26 11.81 7.08 6.62
C LYS A 26 12.12 5.75 7.32
N PRO A 27 11.17 5.12 8.04
CA PRO A 27 11.31 3.80 8.63
C PRO A 27 12.03 2.80 7.72
N GLN A 28 13.21 2.33 8.15
CA GLN A 28 13.99 1.29 7.47
C GLN A 28 14.15 0.06 8.36
N CYS A 29 14.00 -1.11 7.75
CA CYS A 29 14.17 -2.40 8.42
C CYS A 29 15.60 -2.91 8.30
N LYS A 30 16.04 -3.68 9.28
CA LYS A 30 17.29 -4.48 9.18
C LYS A 30 17.26 -5.40 7.98
N SER A 31 16.10 -6.05 7.77
CA SER A 31 15.84 -6.81 6.56
C SER A 31 15.87 -5.84 5.37
N LYS A 32 16.61 -6.18 4.31
CA LYS A 32 16.59 -5.43 3.04
C LYS A 32 15.25 -5.55 2.27
N ASP A 33 14.17 -6.00 2.93
CA ASP A 33 12.83 -6.04 2.36
C ASP A 33 12.24 -4.63 2.29
N THR A 34 12.43 -4.01 1.13
CA THR A 34 11.93 -2.66 0.85
C THR A 34 10.42 -2.62 0.62
N THR A 35 9.76 -3.77 0.41
CA THR A 35 8.30 -3.80 0.22
C THR A 35 7.57 -3.37 1.50
N LYS A 36 8.17 -3.67 2.66
CA LYS A 36 7.65 -3.30 3.97
C LYS A 36 7.80 -1.81 4.25
N THR A 37 8.60 -1.02 3.53
CA THR A 37 8.70 0.42 3.81
C THR A 37 7.81 1.27 2.90
N LYS A 38 7.10 0.67 1.94
CA LYS A 38 6.34 1.39 0.90
C LYS A 38 5.20 2.27 1.44
N TYR A 39 4.47 1.83 2.46
CA TYR A 39 3.19 2.42 2.88
C TYR A 39 3.27 3.42 4.04
N TRP A 40 4.48 3.84 4.41
CA TRP A 40 4.69 4.90 5.40
C TRP A 40 4.36 6.27 4.80
N MET A 41 3.53 7.05 5.51
CA MET A 41 3.10 8.40 5.13
C MET A 41 3.75 9.43 6.05
N PRO A 42 4.53 10.39 5.52
CA PRO A 42 5.14 11.43 6.34
C PRO A 42 4.10 12.52 6.68
N SER A 43 4.10 12.99 7.92
CA SER A 43 3.35 14.18 8.33
C SER A 43 3.97 14.80 9.58
N GLN A 44 4.27 16.11 9.54
CA GLN A 44 4.76 16.89 10.69
C GLN A 44 5.91 16.21 11.47
N GLY A 45 6.96 15.77 10.77
CA GLY A 45 8.13 15.13 11.41
C GLY A 45 7.83 13.76 12.02
N LYS A 46 6.77 13.07 11.57
CA LYS A 46 6.43 11.72 11.98
C LYS A 46 6.03 10.88 10.78
N TRP A 47 6.05 9.56 10.97
CA TRP A 47 5.62 8.59 9.98
C TRP A 47 4.38 7.86 10.46
N TYR A 48 3.37 7.82 9.61
CA TYR A 48 2.09 7.19 9.89
C TYR A 48 1.90 6.00 8.97
N ARG A 49 1.34 4.94 9.52
CA ARG A 49 0.98 3.77 8.73
C ARG A 49 -0.27 3.10 9.26
N ARG A 50 -1.06 2.59 8.33
CA ARG A 50 -2.26 1.82 8.63
C ARG A 50 -2.20 0.55 7.80
N ASP A 51 -2.25 -0.58 8.48
CA ASP A 51 -2.33 -1.89 7.86
C ASP A 51 -3.43 -2.71 8.52
N TYR A 52 -3.89 -3.72 7.80
CA TYR A 52 -4.96 -4.61 8.19
C TYR A 52 -4.51 -6.06 8.06
N TYR A 53 -5.02 -6.91 8.94
CA TYR A 53 -4.89 -8.36 8.82
C TYR A 53 -6.27 -8.98 8.75
N TYR A 54 -6.35 -10.14 8.12
CA TYR A 54 -7.56 -10.94 8.08
C TYR A 54 -7.59 -11.87 9.29
N ASP A 55 -8.64 -11.74 10.09
CA ASP A 55 -8.99 -12.70 11.12
C ASP A 55 -9.95 -13.73 10.52
N ASN A 56 -9.45 -14.95 10.32
CA ASN A 56 -10.22 -16.04 9.74
C ASN A 56 -11.31 -16.58 10.67
N VAL A 57 -11.20 -16.36 12.00
CA VAL A 57 -12.20 -16.79 12.97
C VAL A 57 -13.44 -15.90 12.86
N SER A 58 -13.25 -14.59 12.81
CA SER A 58 -14.35 -13.64 12.65
C SER A 58 -14.75 -13.40 11.19
N ASN A 59 -13.97 -13.90 10.23
CA ASN A 59 -14.12 -13.62 8.78
C ASN A 59 -14.12 -12.10 8.51
N GLN A 60 -13.23 -11.37 9.17
CA GLN A 60 -13.16 -9.91 9.11
C GLN A 60 -11.72 -9.40 9.01
N CYS A 61 -11.57 -8.23 8.39
CA CYS A 61 -10.32 -7.51 8.34
C CYS A 61 -10.24 -6.48 9.46
N ALA A 62 -9.24 -6.60 10.33
CA ALA A 62 -9.04 -5.76 11.49
C ALA A 62 -7.73 -4.97 11.41
N PHE A 63 -7.65 -3.87 12.16
CA PHE A 63 -6.43 -3.07 12.24
C PHE A 63 -5.28 -3.91 12.81
N LEU A 64 -4.15 -3.95 12.10
CA LEU A 64 -3.01 -4.78 12.45
C LEU A 64 -2.12 -4.12 13.52
N GLY A 65 -1.92 -2.81 13.45
CA GLY A 65 -0.90 -2.13 14.26
C GLY A 65 0.51 -2.63 13.93
N PHE A 66 0.82 -2.73 12.63
CA PHE A 66 2.13 -3.17 12.17
C PHE A 66 3.20 -2.15 12.56
N LEU A 67 4.27 -2.59 13.20
CA LEU A 67 5.31 -1.73 13.74
C LEU A 67 6.31 -1.25 12.68
N GLY A 68 6.39 -1.93 11.54
CA GLY A 68 7.14 -1.45 10.38
C GLY A 68 8.02 -2.48 9.72
N CYS A 69 8.50 -3.46 10.48
CA CYS A 69 9.48 -4.43 10.03
C CYS A 69 9.08 -5.86 10.38
N ASP A 70 9.64 -6.80 9.62
CA ASP A 70 9.36 -8.23 9.75
C ASP A 70 7.85 -8.54 9.66
N GLY A 71 7.38 -9.50 10.44
CA GLY A 71 6.01 -10.01 10.39
C GLY A 71 5.78 -10.99 9.24
N ASN A 72 4.54 -11.10 8.78
CA ASN A 72 4.17 -12.08 7.77
C ASN A 72 3.32 -11.46 6.64
N GLY A 73 2.73 -12.30 5.79
CA GLY A 73 1.97 -11.89 4.62
C GLY A 73 0.53 -11.47 4.92
N ASN A 74 0.00 -11.80 6.11
CA ASN A 74 -1.32 -11.35 6.56
C ASN A 74 -1.32 -9.86 6.96
N ASN A 75 -0.90 -9.01 6.03
CA ASN A 75 -0.67 -7.59 6.22
C ASN A 75 -1.00 -6.88 4.90
N PHE A 76 -2.05 -6.07 4.94
CA PHE A 76 -2.63 -5.38 3.80
C PHE A 76 -2.63 -3.87 4.04
N PRO A 77 -2.31 -3.05 3.03
CA PRO A 77 -2.22 -1.59 3.19
C PRO A 77 -3.60 -0.91 3.32
N SER A 78 -4.69 -1.63 3.08
CA SER A 78 -6.04 -1.13 3.27
C SER A 78 -7.01 -2.25 3.68
N GLN A 79 -8.13 -1.85 4.31
CA GLN A 79 -9.21 -2.77 4.66
C GLN A 79 -9.84 -3.39 3.41
N PHE A 80 -9.89 -2.62 2.32
CA PHE A 80 -10.40 -3.08 1.03
C PHE A 80 -9.52 -4.19 0.46
N ASP A 81 -8.20 -4.00 0.42
CA ASP A 81 -7.27 -5.02 -0.09
C ASP A 81 -7.35 -6.31 0.74
N CYS A 82 -7.40 -6.18 2.07
CA CYS A 82 -7.59 -7.33 2.95
C CYS A 82 -8.91 -8.07 2.64
N THR A 83 -10.00 -7.31 2.53
CA THR A 83 -11.33 -7.87 2.32
C THR A 83 -11.43 -8.56 0.97
N ASP A 84 -10.93 -7.92 -0.09
CA ASP A 84 -10.92 -8.46 -1.45
C ASP A 84 -10.11 -9.74 -1.55
N HIS A 85 -8.96 -9.81 -0.86
CA HIS A 85 -8.09 -10.98 -0.93
C HIS A 85 -8.56 -12.14 -0.06
N CYS A 86 -9.07 -11.88 1.15
CA CYS A 86 -9.20 -12.91 2.17
C CYS A 86 -10.63 -13.24 2.60
N ARG A 87 -11.54 -12.26 2.61
CA ARG A 87 -12.89 -12.46 3.20
C ARG A 87 -13.73 -13.48 2.44
N GLU A 88 -14.18 -14.55 3.06
CA GLU A 88 -14.91 -15.60 2.32
C GLU A 88 -16.29 -15.13 1.85
N THR A 89 -16.94 -14.27 2.63
CA THR A 89 -18.27 -13.76 2.33
C THR A 89 -18.18 -12.54 1.40
N ARG A 90 -19.04 -12.50 0.37
CA ARG A 90 -19.20 -11.29 -0.45
C ARG A 90 -20.03 -10.26 0.29
N THR A 91 -19.60 -9.01 0.28
CA THR A 91 -20.51 -7.87 0.45
C THR A 91 -21.23 -7.68 -0.88
N GLU A 92 -22.51 -7.33 -0.84
CA GLU A 92 -23.21 -6.94 -2.05
C GLU A 92 -22.47 -5.77 -2.70
N VAL A 93 -22.06 -5.97 -3.96
CA VAL A 93 -21.47 -4.90 -4.76
C VAL A 93 -22.59 -4.10 -5.40
N SER A 94 -22.35 -2.81 -5.66
CA SER A 94 -23.33 -1.99 -6.37
C SER A 94 -23.66 -2.60 -7.73
N GLY A 95 -24.89 -2.39 -8.20
CA GLY A 95 -25.33 -2.85 -9.53
C GLY A 95 -24.42 -2.33 -10.65
N ASP A 96 -23.93 -1.10 -10.51
CA ASP A 96 -23.01 -0.48 -11.47
C ASP A 96 -21.66 -1.20 -11.53
N TYR A 97 -21.10 -1.56 -10.37
CA TYR A 97 -19.84 -2.29 -10.31
C TYR A 97 -19.98 -3.70 -10.88
N LYS A 98 -21.11 -4.37 -10.58
CA LYS A 98 -21.45 -5.67 -11.18
C LYS A 98 -21.55 -5.57 -12.71
N SER A 99 -22.23 -4.54 -13.21
CA SER A 99 -22.38 -4.30 -14.65
C SER A 99 -21.04 -3.99 -15.32
N TRP A 100 -20.15 -3.27 -14.65
CA TRP A 100 -18.79 -3.04 -15.14
C TRP A 100 -17.95 -4.34 -15.15
N LEU A 101 -18.06 -5.19 -14.13
CA LEU A 101 -17.39 -6.50 -14.11
C LEU A 101 -17.84 -7.41 -15.24
N ASP A 102 -19.08 -7.32 -15.68
CA ASP A 102 -19.60 -8.10 -16.81
C ASP A 102 -19.13 -7.59 -18.19
N ARG A 103 -18.56 -6.38 -18.26
CA ARG A 103 -17.90 -5.85 -19.47
C ARG A 103 -16.44 -6.29 -19.61
N ILE A 104 -15.82 -6.82 -18.55
CA ILE A 104 -14.48 -7.39 -18.63
C ILE A 104 -14.57 -8.66 -19.48
N PRO A 105 -13.81 -8.78 -20.59
CA PRO A 105 -13.90 -9.92 -21.49
C PRO A 105 -13.82 -11.25 -20.72
N ALA A 106 -14.87 -12.06 -20.86
CA ALA A 106 -15.09 -13.29 -20.09
C ALA A 106 -14.16 -14.44 -20.48
N ASN A 107 -13.26 -14.25 -21.45
CA ASN A 107 -12.27 -15.26 -21.78
C ASN A 107 -11.05 -15.02 -20.90
N CYS A 108 -10.80 -15.93 -19.96
CA CYS A 108 -9.61 -15.99 -19.12
C CYS A 108 -8.31 -16.25 -19.91
N SER A 109 -8.21 -15.69 -21.12
CA SER A 109 -7.19 -15.83 -22.15
C SER A 109 -6.39 -14.54 -22.35
N MET A 110 -6.45 -13.62 -21.38
CA MET A 110 -5.65 -12.40 -21.39
C MET A 110 -4.16 -12.73 -21.28
N THR A 111 -3.35 -12.08 -22.12
CA THR A 111 -1.89 -12.29 -22.16
C THR A 111 -1.17 -11.13 -21.50
N PHE A 112 -0.45 -11.39 -20.41
CA PHE A 112 0.49 -10.43 -19.84
C PHE A 112 1.87 -10.58 -20.50
N ILE A 113 2.38 -9.50 -21.09
CA ILE A 113 3.72 -9.46 -21.68
C ILE A 113 4.62 -8.57 -20.80
N PRO A 114 5.59 -9.16 -20.07
CA PRO A 114 6.57 -8.39 -19.29
C PRO A 114 7.29 -7.35 -20.15
N GLY A 115 7.47 -6.14 -19.61
CA GLY A 115 8.16 -5.03 -20.29
C GLY A 115 7.28 -4.21 -21.25
N VAL A 116 6.27 -4.82 -21.88
CA VAL A 116 5.25 -4.10 -22.66
C VAL A 116 4.18 -3.55 -21.73
N HIS A 117 3.64 -4.40 -20.87
CA HIS A 117 2.79 -3.97 -19.77
C HIS A 117 3.69 -3.58 -18.60
N ASN A 118 3.91 -2.28 -18.41
CA ASN A 118 4.76 -1.76 -17.36
C ASN A 118 4.14 -0.49 -16.77
N GLY A 119 3.72 -0.53 -15.51
CA GLY A 119 3.16 0.63 -14.82
C GLY A 119 3.08 0.41 -13.32
N THR A 120 2.24 1.20 -12.64
CA THR A 120 2.11 1.16 -11.18
C THR A 120 0.74 0.67 -10.71
N VAL A 121 -0.21 0.49 -11.63
CA VAL A 121 -1.56 0.02 -11.30
C VAL A 121 -1.52 -1.50 -11.15
N LEU A 122 -1.79 -1.96 -9.92
CA LEU A 122 -1.93 -3.38 -9.63
C LEU A 122 -3.23 -3.91 -10.25
N ARG A 123 -3.10 -4.98 -11.04
CA ARG A 123 -4.21 -5.75 -11.62
C ARG A 123 -3.90 -7.24 -11.56
N PHE A 124 -4.83 -8.06 -12.02
CA PHE A 124 -4.71 -9.51 -11.99
C PHE A 124 -5.07 -10.12 -13.35
N TYR A 125 -4.37 -11.19 -13.70
CA TYR A 125 -4.66 -11.98 -14.90
C TYR A 125 -4.69 -13.46 -14.56
N TYR A 126 -5.48 -14.23 -15.32
CA TYR A 126 -5.52 -15.67 -15.17
C TYR A 126 -4.45 -16.32 -16.04
N ASN A 127 -3.57 -17.10 -15.41
CA ASN A 127 -2.57 -17.89 -16.10
C ASN A 127 -3.14 -19.31 -16.33
N GLY A 128 -3.46 -19.64 -17.58
CA GLY A 128 -4.05 -20.93 -17.94
C GLY A 128 -3.12 -22.14 -17.73
N THR A 129 -1.80 -21.93 -17.70
CA THR A 129 -0.82 -22.99 -17.44
C THR A 129 -0.77 -23.37 -15.97
N SER A 130 -0.68 -22.37 -15.07
CA SER A 130 -0.68 -22.61 -13.63
C SER A 130 -2.08 -22.75 -13.02
N LYS A 131 -3.13 -22.41 -13.79
CA LYS A 131 -4.53 -22.29 -13.35
C LYS A 131 -4.70 -21.34 -12.16
N GLN A 132 -3.86 -20.30 -12.10
CA GLN A 132 -3.82 -19.35 -11.01
C GLN A 132 -3.98 -17.93 -11.51
N CYS A 133 -4.62 -17.10 -10.69
CA CYS A 133 -4.64 -15.66 -10.87
C CYS A 133 -3.35 -15.05 -10.31
N GLN A 134 -2.70 -14.19 -11.09
CA GLN A 134 -1.40 -13.62 -10.77
C GLN A 134 -1.45 -12.08 -10.80
N PRO A 135 -0.76 -11.40 -9.87
CA PRO A 135 -0.67 -9.93 -9.87
C PRO A 135 0.22 -9.44 -11.01
N VAL A 136 -0.19 -8.33 -11.63
CA VAL A 136 0.55 -7.64 -12.70
C VAL A 136 0.51 -6.14 -12.47
N SER A 137 1.55 -5.44 -12.92
CA SER A 137 1.63 -3.98 -12.86
C SER A 137 1.49 -3.40 -14.26
N VAL A 138 0.46 -2.59 -14.48
CA VAL A 138 0.07 -2.11 -15.81
C VAL A 138 -0.08 -0.58 -15.83
N MET A 139 0.01 0.03 -17.01
CA MET A 139 -0.27 1.47 -17.18
C MET A 139 -1.78 1.75 -17.12
N ASN A 140 -2.56 0.97 -17.89
CA ASN A 140 -4.02 1.05 -17.99
C ASN A 140 -4.65 -0.26 -17.52
N GLY A 141 -5.80 -0.19 -16.85
CA GLY A 141 -6.36 -1.32 -16.12
C GLY A 141 -7.40 -2.17 -16.85
N ASP A 142 -7.94 -1.71 -17.98
CA ASP A 142 -9.22 -2.22 -18.49
C ASP A 142 -9.15 -3.61 -19.15
N ALA A 143 -7.95 -4.12 -19.43
CA ALA A 143 -7.74 -5.47 -19.97
C ALA A 143 -7.47 -6.54 -18.89
N PHE A 144 -7.47 -6.16 -17.60
CA PHE A 144 -7.10 -7.03 -16.50
C PHE A 144 -8.11 -6.93 -15.36
N PHE A 145 -8.23 -8.02 -14.58
CA PHE A 145 -9.10 -8.03 -13.42
C PHE A 145 -8.63 -6.99 -12.39
N PRO A 146 -9.54 -6.18 -11.83
CA PRO A 146 -9.19 -5.16 -10.83
C PRO A 146 -8.75 -5.78 -9.50
N SER A 147 -9.12 -7.04 -9.25
CA SER A 147 -9.03 -7.70 -7.97
C SER A 147 -8.72 -9.18 -8.17
N MET A 148 -8.00 -9.76 -7.22
CA MET A 148 -7.64 -11.18 -7.27
C MET A 148 -8.91 -12.04 -7.25
N ARG A 149 -9.87 -11.68 -6.39
CA ARG A 149 -11.12 -12.41 -6.24
C ARG A 149 -11.95 -12.37 -7.51
N ASN A 150 -12.01 -11.25 -8.22
CA ASN A 150 -12.73 -11.20 -9.51
C ASN A 150 -12.13 -12.15 -10.54
N CYS A 151 -10.79 -12.25 -10.60
CA CYS A 151 -10.12 -13.20 -11.47
C CYS A 151 -10.46 -14.64 -11.07
N VAL A 152 -10.29 -14.98 -9.79
CA VAL A 152 -10.52 -16.33 -9.26
C VAL A 152 -11.96 -16.77 -9.54
N ASP A 153 -12.93 -15.92 -9.26
CA ASP A 153 -14.35 -16.23 -9.39
C ASP A 153 -14.78 -16.36 -10.85
N LYS A 154 -14.32 -15.46 -11.73
CA LYS A 154 -14.69 -15.49 -13.16
C LYS A 154 -13.97 -16.62 -13.90
N CYS A 155 -12.74 -16.95 -13.52
CA CYS A 155 -11.92 -17.95 -14.21
C CYS A 155 -11.91 -19.32 -13.54
N ASN A 156 -12.59 -19.46 -12.41
CA ASN A 156 -12.60 -20.68 -11.60
C ASN A 156 -11.18 -21.19 -11.33
N ALA A 157 -10.30 -20.29 -10.84
CA ALA A 157 -8.91 -20.62 -10.57
C ALA A 157 -8.78 -21.61 -9.39
N ASP A 158 -7.72 -22.42 -9.41
CA ASP A 158 -7.49 -23.46 -8.39
C ASP A 158 -7.26 -22.83 -7.01
N THR A 159 -6.53 -21.70 -6.97
CA THR A 159 -6.28 -20.95 -5.74
C THR A 159 -7.41 -19.96 -5.48
N LYS A 160 -8.31 -20.31 -4.56
CA LYS A 160 -9.43 -19.42 -4.19
C LYS A 160 -9.06 -18.33 -3.19
N TYR A 161 -8.04 -18.59 -2.37
CA TYR A 161 -7.58 -17.70 -1.31
C TYR A 161 -6.06 -17.69 -1.26
N LEU A 162 -5.47 -16.56 -0.88
CA LEU A 162 -4.03 -16.49 -0.66
C LEU A 162 -3.69 -17.22 0.65
N SER A 163 -2.64 -18.05 0.65
CA SER A 163 -2.19 -18.76 1.86
C SER A 163 -1.95 -17.81 3.03
N ARG A 164 -1.44 -16.60 2.74
CA ARG A 164 -1.23 -15.52 3.70
C ARG A 164 -2.48 -15.10 4.48
N CYS A 165 -3.68 -15.39 3.98
CA CYS A 165 -4.93 -15.13 4.69
C CYS A 165 -5.12 -16.03 5.92
N TYR A 166 -4.42 -17.16 6.00
CA TYR A 166 -4.51 -18.10 7.12
C TYR A 166 -3.37 -17.95 8.12
N GLU A 167 -2.43 -17.04 7.88
CA GLU A 167 -1.36 -16.76 8.82
C GLU A 167 -1.89 -15.98 10.02
N ALA A 168 -1.32 -16.22 11.21
CA ALA A 168 -1.71 -15.49 12.42
C ALA A 168 -1.41 -13.99 12.30
N LYS A 169 -2.09 -13.17 13.11
CA LYS A 169 -1.76 -11.75 13.27
C LYS A 169 -0.27 -11.61 13.65
N SER A 170 0.47 -10.79 12.91
CA SER A 170 1.86 -10.47 13.25
C SER A 170 2.14 -8.98 13.09
N SER A 171 2.30 -8.30 14.23
CA SER A 171 2.61 -6.87 14.26
C SER A 171 4.07 -6.55 13.91
N GLY A 172 4.93 -7.57 13.76
CA GLY A 172 6.33 -7.38 13.44
C GLY A 172 7.11 -6.67 14.55
N VAL A 173 8.15 -5.95 14.17
CA VAL A 173 9.03 -5.18 15.07
C VAL A 173 9.22 -3.76 14.57
N GLN A 174 9.69 -2.88 15.45
CA GLN A 174 9.99 -1.50 15.09
C GLN A 174 11.26 -1.39 14.20
N PRO A 175 11.34 -0.39 13.31
CA PRO A 175 12.51 -0.05 12.51
C PRO A 175 13.72 0.33 13.39
N GLU A 176 14.91 0.36 12.80
CA GLU A 176 16.09 0.88 13.51
C GLU A 176 15.96 2.40 13.73
N ASN A 177 16.40 2.87 14.90
CA ASN A 177 16.52 4.29 15.25
C ASN A 177 15.21 5.10 15.26
N LEU A 178 14.05 4.45 15.27
CA LEU A 178 12.75 5.11 15.44
C LEU A 178 11.97 4.45 16.57
N ASN A 179 11.19 5.24 17.28
CA ASN A 179 10.25 4.74 18.26
C ASN A 179 8.83 4.72 17.68
N CYS A 180 8.20 3.55 17.66
CA CYS A 180 6.91 3.35 17.03
C CYS A 180 5.83 3.00 18.07
N THR A 181 4.70 3.69 17.99
CA THR A 181 3.56 3.50 18.89
C THR A 181 2.29 3.19 18.10
N VAL A 182 1.42 2.35 18.64
CA VAL A 182 0.15 1.96 18.01
C VAL A 182 -1.00 2.74 18.66
N ASP A 183 -1.67 3.58 17.88
CA ASP A 183 -2.93 4.22 18.24
C ASP A 183 -4.10 3.39 17.70
N ASN A 184 -4.75 2.65 18.60
CA ASN A 184 -5.91 1.82 18.26
C ASN A 184 -7.17 2.65 17.96
N ALA A 185 -7.30 3.86 18.52
CA ALA A 185 -8.47 4.70 18.32
C ALA A 185 -8.46 5.31 16.91
N GLN A 186 -7.30 5.85 16.49
CA GLN A 186 -7.12 6.42 15.16
C GLN A 186 -6.69 5.38 14.10
N ARG A 187 -6.38 4.15 14.55
CA ARG A 187 -5.92 3.02 13.73
C ARG A 187 -4.70 3.41 12.89
N TYR A 188 -3.68 3.90 13.58
CA TYR A 188 -2.38 4.21 13.00
C TYR A 188 -1.26 3.66 13.88
N THR A 189 -0.20 3.16 13.24
CA THR A 189 1.12 3.10 13.84
C THR A 189 1.84 4.41 13.51
N ILE A 190 2.44 5.03 14.52
CA ILE A 190 3.12 6.31 14.43
C ILE A 190 4.58 6.11 14.86
N CYS A 191 5.53 6.44 13.99
CA CYS A 191 6.97 6.39 14.29
C CYS A 191 7.58 7.78 14.26
N SER A 192 8.47 8.05 15.21
CA SER A 192 9.26 9.29 15.33
C SER A 192 10.68 8.99 15.78
#